data_AF-A0AAN9MB88-F1
#
_entry.id   AF-A0AAN9MB88-F1
#
_cell.length_a   1.000
_cell.length_b   1.000
_cell.length_c   1.000
_cell.angle_alpha   90.00
_cell.angle_beta   90.00
_cell.angle_gamma   90.00
#
_symmetry.space_group_name_H-M   'P 1'
#
loop_
_entity.id
_entity.type
_entity.pdbx_description
1 polymer ?
#
loop_
_entity_poly.entity_id
_entity_poly.type
_entity_poly.pdbx_seq_one_letter_code
_entity_poly.pdbx_strand_id
1 'polypeptide(L)'
;MNLSYLPRFSERLVAPLYATIPTTTTRSNSVENFAIEGRNLNFSFTARQTQDVQVLRDCSIRIPRGQFWMLLGPNGCGKSTLLKILAGLLTPTSGTVHVNEPKSFVFQNPDHQVVMPTVDSDVAFGLGKTNLTHDEVRSRVSGALHAVGLSDYMKRSVQTLSGGQKQRVAIAGALAEACKVLLLDELTTFLDETDQVGVIKAVRNSVDTSAEVTALWVTHRLEELGYADGAIYMEDGKVVMRGDAASIRSFIEARQSTYINQINS
;
A
#
# COMPACT_ATOMS: atom_id res chain seq x y z
N MET A 1 27.07 42.85 60.05
CA MET A 1 26.98 41.82 61.11
C MET A 1 25.97 40.77 60.69
N ASN A 2 26.42 39.51 60.73
CA ASN A 2 25.69 38.23 60.69
C ASN A 2 24.86 37.79 59.46
N LEU A 3 25.51 36.85 58.75
CA LEU A 3 24.94 35.68 58.08
C LEU A 3 23.92 34.94 58.96
N SER A 4 22.88 34.37 58.35
CA SER A 4 22.67 32.90 58.24
C SER A 4 21.24 32.60 57.78
N TYR A 5 21.11 31.85 56.67
CA TYR A 5 20.34 30.60 56.53
C TYR A 5 20.11 30.29 55.05
N LEU A 6 20.85 29.28 54.56
CA LEU A 6 20.62 28.54 53.33
C LEU A 6 20.15 27.13 53.71
N PRO A 7 19.27 26.49 52.93
CA PRO A 7 19.31 25.05 52.73
C PRO A 7 19.91 24.73 51.34
N ARG A 8 20.89 23.83 51.36
CA ARG A 8 21.61 23.30 50.19
C ARG A 8 20.68 22.45 49.32
N PHE A 9 20.56 22.79 48.04
CA PHE A 9 20.11 21.86 47.00
C PHE A 9 21.31 21.43 46.16
N SER A 10 21.41 20.13 45.94
CA SER A 10 22.52 19.43 45.27
C SER A 10 22.62 19.80 43.78
N GLU A 11 23.76 20.34 43.37
CA GLU A 11 24.17 20.42 41.97
C GLU A 11 24.42 19.01 41.42
N ARG A 12 23.55 18.54 40.51
CA ARG A 12 23.93 17.49 39.55
C ARG A 12 24.45 18.19 38.30
N LEU A 13 25.77 18.20 38.17
CA LEU A 13 26.50 18.58 36.96
C LEU A 13 26.01 17.74 35.78
N VAL A 14 25.50 18.43 34.75
CA VAL A 14 25.21 17.86 33.43
C VAL A 14 26.52 17.84 32.65
N ALA A 15 26.97 16.64 32.24
CA ALA A 15 28.08 16.48 31.31
C ALA A 15 27.60 16.63 29.86
N PRO A 16 28.40 17.23 28.95
CA PRO A 16 27.98 17.47 27.57
C PRO A 16 27.97 16.16 26.75
N LEU A 17 26.85 15.89 26.08
CA LEU A 17 26.75 14.82 25.08
C LEU A 17 27.50 15.25 23.82
N TYR A 18 28.76 14.86 23.71
CA TYR A 18 29.48 14.86 22.43
C TYR A 18 28.89 13.79 21.50
N ALA A 19 28.59 14.19 20.27
CA ALA A 19 28.16 13.33 19.19
C ALA A 19 29.25 12.29 18.86
N THR A 20 28.91 11.01 18.96
CA THR A 20 29.71 9.90 18.41
C THR A 20 29.09 9.44 17.10
N ILE A 21 29.88 9.55 16.03
CA ILE A 21 29.60 9.01 14.70
C ILE A 21 29.55 7.47 14.82
N PRO A 22 28.52 6.76 14.29
CA PRO A 22 28.52 5.31 14.32
C PRO A 22 29.48 4.75 13.27
N THR A 23 30.54 4.12 13.74
CA THR A 23 31.42 3.25 12.97
C THR A 23 30.69 2.01 12.49
N THR A 24 30.82 1.74 11.19
CA THR A 24 30.37 0.53 10.49
C THR A 24 30.83 -0.73 11.23
N THR A 25 29.89 -1.52 11.75
CA THR A 25 30.17 -2.88 12.22
C THR A 25 29.15 -3.83 11.61
N THR A 26 29.60 -4.57 10.61
CA THR A 26 28.89 -5.66 9.95
C THR A 26 28.74 -6.81 10.93
N ARG A 27 27.51 -7.06 11.42
CA ARG A 27 27.09 -8.35 11.97
C ARG A 27 25.68 -8.68 11.52
N SER A 28 25.59 -9.85 10.91
CA SER A 28 24.45 -10.53 10.30
C SER A 28 23.31 -10.82 11.29
N ASN A 29 22.13 -10.26 11.00
CA ASN A 29 20.78 -10.85 11.11
C ASN A 29 19.76 -9.71 11.00
N SER A 30 19.66 -9.09 9.81
CA SER A 30 18.48 -8.30 9.49
C SER A 30 17.35 -9.28 9.23
N VAL A 31 16.50 -9.52 10.24
CA VAL A 31 15.15 -9.98 9.95
C VAL A 31 14.56 -8.88 9.07
N GLU A 32 14.55 -9.08 7.75
CA GLU A 32 13.86 -8.20 6.83
C GLU A 32 12.40 -8.14 7.31
N ASN A 33 12.01 -7.00 7.88
CA ASN A 33 10.69 -6.84 8.47
C ASN A 33 9.68 -6.63 7.34
N PHE A 34 9.14 -7.72 6.82
CA PHE A 34 8.16 -7.70 5.74
C PHE A 34 6.77 -7.39 6.28
N ALA A 35 6.03 -6.51 5.60
CA ALA A 35 4.61 -6.28 5.90
C ALA A 35 3.69 -7.20 5.10
N ILE A 36 4.17 -7.73 3.98
CA ILE A 36 3.48 -8.73 3.16
C ILE A 36 4.48 -9.84 2.85
N GLU A 37 4.11 -11.09 3.12
CA GLU A 37 4.85 -12.28 2.71
C GLU A 37 3.88 -13.37 2.24
N GLY A 38 4.03 -13.80 0.99
CA GLY A 38 3.40 -15.00 0.43
C GLY A 38 4.48 -15.99 0.03
N ARG A 39 4.39 -17.25 0.49
CA ARG A 39 5.34 -18.31 0.14
C ARG A 39 4.66 -19.45 -0.57
N ASN A 40 5.19 -19.80 -1.74
CA ASN A 40 4.79 -20.96 -2.53
C ASN A 40 3.27 -21.04 -2.78
N LEU A 41 2.66 -19.88 -3.08
CA LEU A 41 1.22 -19.76 -3.24
C LEU A 41 0.75 -20.45 -4.52
N ASN A 42 -0.20 -21.36 -4.36
CA ASN A 42 -0.92 -21.97 -5.47
C ASN A 42 -2.41 -21.65 -5.33
N PHE A 43 -3.06 -21.42 -6.45
CA PHE A 43 -4.50 -21.20 -6.49
C PHE A 43 -5.07 -21.70 -7.82
N SER A 44 -6.10 -22.51 -7.72
CA SER A 44 -6.92 -22.96 -8.84
C SER A 44 -8.38 -22.67 -8.55
N PHE A 45 -9.16 -22.33 -9.58
CA PHE A 45 -10.61 -22.30 -9.48
C PHE A 45 -11.23 -23.32 -10.43
N THR A 46 -12.34 -23.90 -10.01
CA THR A 46 -13.11 -24.83 -10.83
C THR A 46 -14.03 -24.03 -11.74
N ALA A 47 -13.74 -24.03 -13.05
CA ALA A 47 -14.66 -23.45 -14.03
C ALA A 47 -15.94 -24.30 -14.13
N ARG A 48 -17.07 -23.69 -14.50
CA ARG A 48 -18.42 -24.30 -14.47
C ARG A 48 -18.58 -25.63 -15.24
N GLN A 49 -17.56 -26.13 -15.97
CA GLN A 49 -17.58 -27.41 -16.68
C GLN A 49 -16.19 -28.11 -16.68
N THR A 50 -15.84 -28.75 -15.55
CA THR A 50 -14.90 -29.90 -15.41
C THR A 50 -13.38 -29.72 -15.56
N GLN A 51 -12.82 -28.51 -15.69
CA GLN A 51 -11.37 -28.32 -15.55
C GLN A 51 -11.02 -27.27 -14.48
N ASP A 52 -10.09 -27.64 -13.61
CA ASP A 52 -9.43 -26.72 -12.69
C ASP A 52 -8.46 -25.84 -13.48
N VAL A 53 -8.70 -24.53 -13.44
CA VAL A 53 -7.81 -23.55 -14.06
C VAL A 53 -6.85 -23.06 -12.99
N GLN A 54 -5.58 -23.43 -13.12
CA GLN A 54 -4.52 -23.00 -12.22
C GLN A 54 -4.11 -21.56 -12.55
N VAL A 55 -4.37 -20.64 -11.62
CA VAL A 55 -4.09 -19.20 -11.75
C VAL A 55 -2.78 -18.81 -11.11
N LEU A 56 -2.44 -19.34 -9.92
CA LEU A 56 -1.15 -19.13 -9.27
C LEU A 56 -0.37 -20.44 -9.18
N ARG A 57 0.92 -20.37 -9.47
CA ARG A 57 1.81 -21.53 -9.60
C ARG A 57 3.09 -21.30 -8.81
N ASP A 58 3.17 -21.77 -7.58
CA ASP A 58 4.35 -21.56 -6.73
C ASP A 58 4.76 -20.07 -6.61
N CYS A 59 3.78 -19.19 -6.47
CA CYS A 59 3.99 -17.75 -6.44
C CYS A 59 4.52 -17.30 -5.07
N SER A 60 5.68 -16.67 -5.03
CA SER A 60 6.27 -16.13 -3.80
C SER A 60 6.51 -14.63 -3.90
N ILE A 61 6.06 -13.88 -2.90
CA ILE A 61 6.09 -12.41 -2.87
C ILE A 61 6.48 -11.93 -1.48
N ARG A 62 7.29 -10.85 -1.41
CA ARG A 62 7.68 -10.19 -0.17
C ARG A 62 7.74 -8.69 -0.37
N ILE A 63 7.04 -7.93 0.46
CA ILE A 63 7.05 -6.47 0.45
C ILE A 63 7.57 -5.95 1.80
N PRO A 64 8.68 -5.18 1.81
CA PRO A 64 9.21 -4.58 3.03
C PRO A 64 8.19 -3.64 3.70
N ARG A 65 8.21 -3.59 5.03
CA ARG A 65 7.36 -2.66 5.79
C ARG A 65 7.73 -1.20 5.44
N GLY A 66 6.69 -0.36 5.35
CA GLY A 66 6.85 1.09 5.14
C GLY A 66 7.21 1.46 3.71
N GLN A 67 7.03 0.55 2.75
CA GLN A 67 7.34 0.79 1.35
C GLN A 67 6.09 0.73 0.47
N PHE A 68 6.14 1.49 -0.62
CA PHE A 68 5.17 1.47 -1.69
C PHE A 68 5.70 0.64 -2.86
N TRP A 69 5.10 -0.52 -3.09
CA TRP A 69 5.48 -1.43 -4.17
C TRP A 69 4.40 -1.58 -5.22
N MET A 70 4.82 -1.85 -6.45
CA MET A 70 3.92 -2.17 -7.56
C MET A 70 3.98 -3.65 -7.94
N LEU A 71 2.83 -4.19 -8.31
CA LEU A 71 2.68 -5.51 -8.89
C LEU A 71 2.22 -5.38 -10.36
N LEU A 72 3.15 -5.69 -11.26
CA LEU A 72 3.03 -5.58 -12.70
C LEU A 72 2.93 -6.94 -13.38
N GLY A 73 2.47 -6.95 -14.62
CA GLY A 73 2.36 -8.16 -15.43
C GLY A 73 1.25 -8.07 -16.46
N PRO A 74 1.21 -8.99 -17.44
CA PRO A 74 0.15 -9.04 -18.46
C PRO A 74 -1.25 -9.21 -17.85
N ASN A 75 -2.27 -8.89 -18.64
CA ASN A 75 -3.65 -9.19 -18.26
C ASN A 75 -3.87 -10.70 -18.15
N GLY A 76 -4.61 -11.13 -17.13
CA GLY A 76 -4.88 -12.55 -16.89
C GLY A 76 -3.76 -13.34 -16.21
N CYS A 77 -2.59 -12.75 -15.90
CA CYS A 77 -1.49 -13.50 -15.26
C CYS A 77 -1.69 -13.80 -13.76
N GLY A 78 -2.80 -13.35 -13.16
CA GLY A 78 -3.15 -13.65 -11.77
C GLY A 78 -2.93 -12.53 -10.75
N LYS A 79 -2.55 -11.30 -11.16
CA LYS A 79 -2.28 -10.17 -10.24
C LYS A 79 -3.41 -9.90 -9.24
N SER A 80 -4.63 -9.65 -9.72
CA SER A 80 -5.78 -9.40 -8.84
C SER A 80 -6.18 -10.64 -8.01
N THR A 81 -5.87 -11.85 -8.49
CA THR A 81 -6.08 -13.08 -7.70
C THR A 81 -5.09 -13.15 -6.54
N LEU A 82 -3.80 -12.86 -6.80
CA LEU A 82 -2.79 -12.75 -5.75
C LEU A 82 -3.18 -11.66 -4.74
N LEU A 83 -3.57 -10.47 -5.22
CA LEU A 83 -3.96 -9.36 -4.35
C LEU A 83 -5.16 -9.73 -3.45
N LYS A 84 -6.17 -10.42 -3.99
CA LYS A 84 -7.31 -10.93 -3.22
C LYS A 84 -6.91 -12.00 -2.20
N ILE A 85 -5.94 -12.85 -2.51
CA ILE A 85 -5.37 -13.81 -1.55
C ILE A 85 -4.66 -13.09 -0.41
N LEU A 86 -3.84 -12.08 -0.72
CA LEU A 86 -3.17 -11.25 0.29
C LEU A 86 -4.19 -10.49 1.17
N ALA A 87 -5.31 -10.09 0.57
CA ALA A 87 -6.42 -9.45 1.28
C ALA A 87 -7.23 -10.40 2.16
N GLY A 88 -7.04 -11.71 2.05
CA GLY A 88 -7.87 -12.72 2.72
C GLY A 88 -9.27 -12.87 2.10
N LEU A 89 -9.50 -12.33 0.90
CA LEU A 89 -10.76 -12.49 0.15
C LEU A 89 -10.82 -13.82 -0.60
N LEU A 90 -9.67 -14.44 -0.84
CA LEU A 90 -9.53 -15.78 -1.41
C LEU A 90 -8.55 -16.60 -0.56
N THR A 91 -8.83 -17.89 -0.39
CA THR A 91 -7.93 -18.82 0.29
C THR A 91 -7.06 -19.51 -0.76
N PRO A 92 -5.72 -19.50 -0.63
CA PRO A 92 -4.85 -20.24 -1.55
C PRO A 92 -5.10 -21.74 -1.41
N THR A 93 -4.94 -22.49 -2.49
CA THR A 93 -5.00 -23.96 -2.50
C THR A 93 -3.83 -24.56 -1.71
N SER A 94 -2.65 -23.93 -1.78
CA SER A 94 -1.49 -24.27 -0.95
C SER A 94 -0.55 -23.08 -0.81
N GLY A 95 0.42 -23.17 0.10
CA GLY A 95 1.34 -22.11 0.45
C GLY A 95 0.92 -21.38 1.74
N THR A 96 1.67 -20.33 2.09
CA THR A 96 1.42 -19.54 3.31
C THR A 96 1.36 -18.06 3.01
N VAL A 97 0.44 -17.36 3.66
CA VAL A 97 0.24 -15.92 3.53
C VAL A 97 0.35 -15.29 4.91
N HIS A 98 1.19 -14.26 5.02
CA HIS A 98 1.29 -13.39 6.17
C HIS A 98 1.20 -11.94 5.70
N VAL A 99 0.25 -11.19 6.25
CA VAL A 99 0.07 -9.76 5.97
C VAL A 99 -0.18 -9.06 7.29
N ASN A 100 0.52 -7.94 7.52
CA ASN A 100 0.35 -7.15 8.73
C ASN A 100 -1.08 -6.62 8.86
N GLU A 101 -1.60 -6.65 10.09
CA GLU A 101 -2.94 -6.17 10.42
C GLU A 101 -2.89 -4.80 11.14
N PRO A 102 -3.91 -3.93 10.94
CA PRO A 102 -5.04 -4.11 10.04
C PRO A 102 -4.66 -3.94 8.57
N LYS A 103 -5.24 -4.73 7.67
CA LYS A 103 -5.13 -4.54 6.21
C LYS A 103 -6.43 -4.06 5.57
N SER A 104 -6.30 -3.26 4.51
CA SER A 104 -7.44 -2.74 3.75
C SER A 104 -7.25 -3.01 2.26
N PHE A 105 -8.37 -3.26 1.57
CA PHE A 105 -8.40 -3.48 0.13
C PHE A 105 -9.19 -2.36 -0.54
N VAL A 106 -8.58 -1.72 -1.53
CA VAL A 106 -9.22 -0.67 -2.34
C VAL A 106 -9.41 -1.22 -3.75
N PHE A 107 -10.66 -1.27 -4.19
CA PHE A 107 -11.06 -1.82 -5.47
C PHE A 107 -10.78 -0.83 -6.61
N GLN A 108 -10.81 -1.37 -7.83
CA GLN A 108 -10.57 -0.65 -9.08
C GLN A 108 -11.62 0.42 -9.39
N ASN A 109 -12.90 0.14 -9.16
CA ASN A 109 -13.97 1.06 -9.55
C ASN A 109 -14.33 1.99 -8.37
N PRO A 110 -14.07 3.30 -8.46
CA PRO A 110 -14.41 4.26 -7.41
C PRO A 110 -15.92 4.36 -7.16
N ASP A 111 -16.76 4.23 -8.20
CA ASP A 111 -18.21 4.39 -8.08
C ASP A 111 -18.87 3.26 -7.28
N HIS A 112 -18.21 2.11 -7.17
CA HIS A 112 -18.72 0.97 -6.41
C HIS A 112 -18.29 0.98 -4.94
N GLN A 113 -17.44 1.94 -4.52
CA GLN A 113 -16.83 1.96 -3.18
C GLN A 113 -17.39 3.05 -2.28
N VAL A 114 -17.83 4.16 -2.87
CA VAL A 114 -18.36 5.30 -2.14
C VAL A 114 -19.87 5.13 -2.00
N VAL A 115 -20.36 5.05 -0.76
CA VAL A 115 -21.73 4.62 -0.44
C VAL A 115 -22.50 5.65 0.40
N MET A 116 -21.80 6.55 1.10
CA MET A 116 -22.43 7.55 1.97
C MET A 116 -22.69 8.88 1.25
N PRO A 117 -23.64 9.71 1.72
CA PRO A 117 -23.98 10.96 1.04
C PRO A 117 -22.84 11.99 1.00
N THR A 118 -22.02 12.07 2.04
CA THR A 118 -20.95 13.07 2.18
C THR A 118 -19.59 12.42 2.38
N VAL A 119 -18.53 13.13 1.98
CA VAL A 119 -17.15 12.63 2.08
C VAL A 119 -16.78 12.19 3.49
N ASP A 120 -17.08 13.00 4.51
CA ASP A 120 -16.78 12.66 5.90
C ASP A 120 -17.54 11.44 6.41
N SER A 121 -18.81 11.29 6.03
CA SER A 121 -19.60 10.12 6.41
C SER A 121 -19.11 8.86 5.73
N ASP A 122 -18.63 8.95 4.49
CA ASP A 122 -18.05 7.82 3.76
C ASP A 122 -16.73 7.36 4.37
N VAL A 123 -15.81 8.30 4.63
CA VAL A 123 -14.52 8.01 5.30
C VAL A 123 -14.74 7.47 6.71
N ALA A 124 -15.77 7.95 7.42
CA ALA A 124 -16.10 7.46 8.76
C ALA A 124 -16.81 6.10 8.76
N PHE A 125 -17.30 5.61 7.62
CA PHE A 125 -18.18 4.44 7.56
C PHE A 125 -17.55 3.20 8.20
N GLY A 126 -16.30 2.92 7.85
CA GLY A 126 -15.54 1.78 8.39
C GLY A 126 -15.25 1.86 9.89
N LEU A 127 -15.36 3.04 10.50
CA LEU A 127 -15.12 3.25 11.92
C LEU A 127 -16.30 2.84 12.81
N GLY A 128 -17.49 2.64 12.25
CA GLY A 128 -18.69 2.27 13.02
C GLY A 128 -18.55 0.95 13.80
N LYS A 129 -17.61 0.08 13.39
CA LYS A 129 -17.29 -1.18 14.09
C LYS A 129 -16.36 -1.01 15.30
N THR A 130 -15.87 0.20 15.56
CA THR A 130 -14.88 0.50 16.59
C THR A 130 -15.49 1.32 17.73
N ASN A 131 -15.01 1.10 18.96
CA ASN A 131 -15.48 1.83 20.14
C ASN A 131 -14.74 3.17 20.28
N LEU A 132 -15.04 4.11 19.38
CA LEU A 132 -14.43 5.45 19.34
C LEU A 132 -15.44 6.52 19.75
N THR A 133 -14.93 7.55 20.41
CA THR A 133 -15.65 8.80 20.64
C THR A 133 -15.84 9.59 19.35
N HIS A 134 -16.80 10.52 19.33
CA HIS A 134 -17.01 11.40 18.18
C HIS A 134 -15.79 12.24 17.82
N ASP A 135 -15.01 12.68 18.82
CA ASP A 135 -13.81 13.47 18.58
C ASP A 135 -12.68 12.62 17.98
N GLU A 136 -12.54 11.36 18.40
CA GLU A 136 -11.59 10.43 17.79
C GLU A 136 -11.97 10.12 16.33
N VAL A 137 -13.26 9.88 16.04
CA VAL A 137 -13.74 9.69 14.67
C VAL A 137 -13.42 10.92 13.83
N ARG A 138 -13.76 12.11 14.31
CA ARG A 138 -13.48 13.37 13.61
C ARG A 138 -11.99 13.56 13.34
N SER A 139 -11.15 13.27 14.33
CA SER A 139 -9.69 13.37 14.22
C SER A 139 -9.15 12.42 13.14
N ARG A 140 -9.58 11.15 13.14
CA ARG A 140 -9.16 10.17 12.14
C ARG A 140 -9.60 10.52 10.72
N VAL A 141 -10.87 10.92 10.56
CA VAL A 141 -11.41 11.36 9.26
C VAL A 141 -10.62 12.56 8.75
N SER A 142 -10.35 13.54 9.61
CA SER A 142 -9.60 14.74 9.22
C SER A 142 -8.15 14.41 8.82
N GLY A 143 -7.47 13.53 9.57
CA GLY A 143 -6.11 13.09 9.26
C GLY A 143 -6.03 12.31 7.95
N ALA A 144 -6.99 11.40 7.72
CA ALA A 144 -7.05 10.62 6.49
C ALA A 144 -7.34 11.49 5.26
N LEU A 145 -8.28 12.43 5.36
CA LEU A 145 -8.57 13.38 4.27
C LEU A 145 -7.38 14.29 3.97
N HIS A 146 -6.63 14.70 4.99
CA HIS A 146 -5.40 15.46 4.79
C HIS A 146 -4.34 14.65 4.04
N ALA A 147 -4.12 13.38 4.41
CA ALA A 147 -3.14 12.50 3.76
C ALA A 147 -3.39 12.34 2.24
N VAL A 148 -4.65 12.35 1.82
CA VAL A 148 -5.04 12.24 0.40
C VAL A 148 -5.30 13.58 -0.29
N GLY A 149 -5.07 14.71 0.39
CA GLY A 149 -5.26 16.06 -0.18
C GLY A 149 -6.72 16.40 -0.48
N LEU A 150 -7.64 16.04 0.42
CA LEU A 150 -9.09 16.30 0.32
C LEU A 150 -9.66 17.00 1.57
N SER A 151 -8.85 17.72 2.34
CA SER A 151 -9.30 18.42 3.56
C SER A 151 -10.50 19.34 3.32
N ASP A 152 -10.51 20.09 2.23
CA ASP A 152 -11.60 21.05 1.89
C ASP A 152 -12.88 20.37 1.38
N TYR A 153 -12.85 19.06 1.17
CA TYR A 153 -13.95 18.30 0.59
C TYR A 153 -14.82 17.60 1.64
N MET A 154 -14.47 17.71 2.92
CA MET A 154 -15.06 16.97 4.04
C MET A 154 -16.60 16.94 4.02
N LYS A 155 -17.26 18.06 3.73
CA LYS A 155 -18.74 18.18 3.73
C LYS A 155 -19.37 18.07 2.34
N ARG A 156 -18.57 17.84 1.29
CA ARG A 156 -19.05 17.77 -0.08
C ARG A 156 -19.84 16.49 -0.31
N SER A 157 -20.84 16.55 -1.19
CA SER A 157 -21.56 15.36 -1.64
C SER A 157 -20.64 14.49 -2.50
N VAL A 158 -20.60 13.19 -2.20
CA VAL A 158 -19.77 12.23 -2.93
C VAL A 158 -20.13 12.12 -4.41
N GLN A 159 -21.40 12.38 -4.75
CA GLN A 159 -21.90 12.32 -6.12
C GLN A 159 -21.31 13.42 -7.01
N THR A 160 -20.79 14.49 -6.39
CA THR A 160 -20.22 15.64 -7.10
C THR A 160 -18.71 15.54 -7.30
N LEU A 161 -18.10 14.43 -6.89
CA LEU A 161 -16.67 14.17 -6.99
C LEU A 161 -16.29 13.59 -8.35
N SER A 162 -15.10 13.93 -8.84
CA SER A 162 -14.47 13.22 -9.96
C SER A 162 -14.13 11.77 -9.60
N GLY A 163 -13.85 10.94 -10.59
CA GLY A 163 -13.40 9.55 -10.36
C GLY A 163 -12.16 9.49 -9.47
N GLY A 164 -11.15 10.33 -9.73
CA GLY A 164 -9.93 10.36 -8.93
C GLY A 164 -10.16 10.89 -7.52
N GLN A 165 -11.10 11.82 -7.33
CA GLN A 165 -11.52 12.26 -6.00
C GLN A 165 -12.21 11.13 -5.23
N LYS A 166 -13.13 10.39 -5.84
CA LYS A 166 -13.78 9.22 -5.22
C LYS A 166 -12.76 8.14 -4.84
N GLN A 167 -11.77 7.89 -5.69
CA GLN A 167 -10.70 6.94 -5.40
C GLN A 167 -9.88 7.37 -4.17
N ARG A 168 -9.57 8.66 -4.06
CA ARG A 168 -8.90 9.24 -2.88
C ARG A 168 -9.76 9.17 -1.62
N VAL A 169 -11.08 9.31 -1.73
CA VAL A 169 -12.01 9.07 -0.60
C VAL A 169 -11.94 7.61 -0.14
N ALA A 170 -11.93 6.64 -1.06
CA ALA A 170 -11.80 5.22 -0.71
C ALA A 170 -10.46 4.92 0.02
N ILE A 171 -9.35 5.52 -0.45
CA ILE A 171 -8.06 5.44 0.25
C ILE A 171 -8.13 6.09 1.64
N ALA A 172 -8.77 7.25 1.78
CA ALA A 172 -8.95 7.90 3.07
C ALA A 172 -9.77 7.04 4.05
N GLY A 173 -10.83 6.36 3.60
CA GLY A 173 -11.57 5.41 4.43
C GLY A 173 -10.66 4.31 5.00
N ALA A 174 -9.82 3.71 4.15
CA ALA A 174 -8.84 2.70 4.58
C ALA A 174 -7.83 3.25 5.61
N LEU A 175 -7.35 4.48 5.42
CA LEU A 175 -6.43 5.14 6.35
C LEU A 175 -7.09 5.50 7.68
N ALA A 176 -8.35 5.94 7.65
CA ALA A 176 -9.11 6.25 8.85
C ALA A 176 -9.24 5.03 9.77
N GLU A 177 -9.37 3.83 9.19
CA GLU A 177 -9.36 2.55 9.91
C GLU A 177 -7.98 2.15 10.49
N ALA A 178 -6.96 3.01 10.35
CA ALA A 178 -5.59 2.79 10.81
C ALA A 178 -4.95 1.52 10.22
N CYS A 179 -5.17 1.28 8.91
CA CYS A 179 -4.52 0.17 8.21
C CYS A 179 -3.00 0.31 8.20
N LYS A 180 -2.30 -0.81 8.35
CA LYS A 180 -0.85 -0.94 8.15
C LYS A 180 -0.49 -1.41 6.74
N VAL A 181 -1.45 -2.02 6.05
CA VAL A 181 -1.28 -2.50 4.68
C VAL A 181 -2.44 -2.05 3.80
N LEU A 182 -2.10 -1.35 2.72
CA LEU A 182 -2.99 -0.95 1.64
C LEU A 182 -2.78 -1.88 0.44
N LEU A 183 -3.81 -2.63 0.07
CA LEU A 183 -3.84 -3.48 -1.12
C LEU A 183 -4.71 -2.79 -2.17
N LEU A 184 -4.12 -2.39 -3.29
CA LEU A 184 -4.75 -1.48 -4.26
C LEU A 184 -4.86 -2.18 -5.63
N ASP A 185 -6.08 -2.37 -6.15
CA ASP A 185 -6.33 -3.04 -7.42
C ASP A 185 -6.62 -2.03 -8.53
N GLU A 186 -5.66 -1.75 -9.42
CA GLU A 186 -5.85 -0.98 -10.66
C GLU A 186 -6.53 0.40 -10.51
N LEU A 187 -6.15 1.19 -9.49
CA LEU A 187 -6.86 2.42 -9.12
C LEU A 187 -6.93 3.50 -10.20
N THR A 188 -6.05 3.45 -11.20
CA THR A 188 -5.89 4.47 -12.25
C THR A 188 -6.57 4.10 -13.57
N THR A 189 -7.14 2.90 -13.70
CA THR A 189 -7.63 2.38 -14.99
C THR A 189 -8.73 3.24 -15.62
N PHE A 190 -9.60 3.87 -14.82
CA PHE A 190 -10.75 4.66 -15.31
C PHE A 190 -10.55 6.18 -15.20
N LEU A 191 -9.32 6.64 -14.97
CA LEU A 191 -9.03 8.05 -14.66
C LEU A 191 -8.28 8.73 -15.81
N ASP A 192 -8.47 10.04 -15.95
CA ASP A 192 -7.59 10.88 -16.77
C ASP A 192 -6.21 11.04 -16.10
N GLU A 193 -5.20 11.47 -16.87
CA GLU A 193 -3.82 11.57 -16.39
C GLU A 193 -3.65 12.46 -15.15
N THR A 194 -4.44 13.54 -15.03
CA THR A 194 -4.36 14.45 -13.89
C THR A 194 -4.88 13.77 -12.63
N ASP A 195 -6.04 13.12 -12.73
CA ASP A 195 -6.62 12.36 -11.63
C ASP A 195 -5.74 11.15 -11.25
N GLN A 196 -5.11 10.49 -12.22
CA GLN A 196 -4.18 9.39 -11.98
C GLN A 196 -3.00 9.82 -11.09
N VAL A 197 -2.32 10.91 -11.48
CA VAL A 197 -1.20 11.46 -10.69
C VAL A 197 -1.66 11.87 -9.29
N GLY A 198 -2.86 12.43 -9.16
CA GLY A 198 -3.45 12.77 -7.87
C GLY A 198 -3.63 11.56 -6.95
N VAL A 199 -4.13 10.45 -7.47
CA VAL A 199 -4.31 9.19 -6.71
C VAL A 199 -2.95 8.59 -6.32
N ILE A 200 -1.99 8.53 -7.24
CA ILE A 200 -0.66 7.98 -6.96
C ILE A 200 0.04 8.78 -5.86
N LYS A 201 0.00 10.12 -5.96
CA LYS A 201 0.55 11.00 -4.92
C LYS A 201 -0.14 10.82 -3.57
N ALA A 202 -1.45 10.61 -3.55
CA ALA A 202 -2.17 10.34 -2.30
C ALA A 202 -1.67 9.06 -1.61
N VAL A 203 -1.44 7.98 -2.37
CA VAL A 203 -0.87 6.73 -1.82
C VAL A 203 0.56 6.95 -1.34
N ARG A 204 1.41 7.59 -2.16
CA ARG A 204 2.80 7.91 -1.80
C ARG A 204 2.88 8.74 -0.52
N ASN A 205 2.11 9.82 -0.43
CA ASN A 205 2.04 10.68 0.74
C ASN A 205 1.62 9.90 2.00
N SER A 206 0.70 8.94 1.85
CA SER A 206 0.21 8.12 2.97
C SER A 206 1.28 7.19 3.53
N VAL A 207 2.16 6.68 2.66
CA VAL A 207 3.34 5.89 3.05
C VAL A 207 4.44 6.78 3.64
N ASP A 208 4.69 7.95 3.05
CA ASP A 208 5.74 8.88 3.50
C ASP A 208 5.45 9.52 4.86
N THR A 209 4.18 9.84 5.14
CA THR A 209 3.79 10.43 6.43
C THR A 209 3.68 9.39 7.55
N SER A 210 3.70 8.10 7.23
CA SER A 210 3.64 7.03 8.23
C SER A 210 4.50 5.84 7.81
N ALA A 211 5.65 5.70 8.46
CA ALA A 211 6.54 4.53 8.29
C ALA A 211 5.88 3.19 8.68
N GLU A 212 4.64 3.20 9.20
CA GLU A 212 3.87 2.00 9.49
C GLU A 212 3.02 1.52 8.31
N VAL A 213 2.67 2.41 7.37
CA VAL A 213 1.82 2.08 6.21
C VAL A 213 2.68 1.50 5.10
N THR A 214 2.28 0.33 4.62
CA THR A 214 2.86 -0.33 3.43
C THR A 214 1.80 -0.39 2.36
N ALA A 215 2.15 -0.12 1.10
CA ALA A 215 1.20 -0.19 -0.01
C ALA A 215 1.69 -1.17 -1.09
N LEU A 216 0.77 -2.02 -1.57
CA LEU A 216 0.98 -2.86 -2.75
C LEU A 216 -0.09 -2.51 -3.78
N TRP A 217 0.35 -2.03 -4.93
CA TRP A 217 -0.54 -1.58 -6.00
C TRP A 217 -0.41 -2.48 -7.24
N VAL A 218 -1.51 -3.10 -7.66
CA VAL A 218 -1.62 -3.82 -8.93
C VAL A 218 -1.88 -2.83 -10.06
N THR A 219 -0.99 -2.81 -11.04
CA THR A 219 -1.13 -1.98 -12.24
C THR A 219 -0.49 -2.70 -13.42
N HIS A 220 -0.71 -2.19 -14.63
CA HIS A 220 -0.01 -2.60 -15.85
C HIS A 220 0.67 -1.42 -16.55
N ARG A 221 0.62 -0.22 -15.95
CA ARG A 221 1.15 1.03 -16.49
C ARG A 221 2.58 1.24 -16.01
N LEU A 222 3.53 1.32 -16.94
CA LEU A 222 4.96 1.44 -16.62
C LEU A 222 5.35 2.86 -16.22
N GLU A 223 4.55 3.86 -16.60
CA GLU A 223 4.74 5.26 -16.28
C GLU A 223 4.60 5.51 -14.78
N GLU A 224 3.81 4.68 -14.09
CA GLU A 224 3.54 4.79 -12.65
C GLU A 224 4.72 4.28 -11.79
N LEU A 225 5.63 3.49 -12.36
CA LEU A 225 6.79 2.93 -11.65
C LEU A 225 7.67 3.97 -10.95
N GLY A 226 7.71 5.20 -11.48
CA GLY A 226 8.53 6.27 -10.91
C GLY A 226 8.14 6.70 -9.50
N TYR A 227 6.96 6.28 -9.01
CA TYR A 227 6.47 6.63 -7.68
C TYR A 227 6.70 5.55 -6.62
N ALA A 228 7.10 4.34 -7.02
CA ALA A 228 7.26 3.18 -6.16
C ALA A 228 8.70 3.02 -5.68
N ASP A 229 8.87 2.47 -4.47
CA ASP A 229 10.17 2.08 -3.93
C ASP A 229 10.72 0.81 -4.60
N GLY A 230 9.82 -0.01 -5.16
CA GLY A 230 10.16 -1.22 -5.88
C GLY A 230 8.97 -1.79 -6.63
N ALA A 231 9.22 -2.78 -7.48
CA ALA A 231 8.17 -3.47 -8.20
C ALA A 231 8.46 -4.96 -8.38
N ILE A 232 7.39 -5.68 -8.63
CA ILE A 232 7.36 -7.11 -8.93
C ILE A 232 6.69 -7.28 -10.28
N TYR A 233 7.25 -8.16 -11.11
CA TYR A 233 6.67 -8.53 -12.38
C TYR A 233 6.22 -9.99 -12.36
N MET A 234 4.95 -10.22 -12.70
CA MET A 234 4.30 -11.52 -12.75
C MET A 234 3.94 -11.95 -14.17
N GLU A 235 4.11 -13.24 -14.44
CA GLU A 235 3.61 -13.93 -15.63
C GLU A 235 3.19 -15.35 -15.27
N ASP A 236 2.17 -15.88 -15.96
CA ASP A 236 1.71 -17.27 -15.82
C ASP A 236 1.55 -17.75 -14.36
N GLY A 237 1.05 -16.86 -13.50
CA GLY A 237 0.81 -17.17 -12.10
C GLY A 237 2.06 -17.19 -11.21
N LYS A 238 3.20 -16.68 -11.70
CA LYS A 238 4.51 -16.67 -11.01
C LYS A 238 5.08 -15.28 -10.93
N VAL A 239 5.81 -15.00 -9.85
CA VAL A 239 6.74 -13.88 -9.79
C VAL A 239 7.98 -14.23 -10.61
N VAL A 240 8.27 -13.44 -11.63
CA VAL A 240 9.42 -13.66 -12.52
C VAL A 240 10.58 -12.72 -12.18
N MET A 241 10.27 -11.49 -11.76
CA MET A 241 11.28 -10.52 -11.37
C MET A 241 10.80 -9.65 -10.21
N ARG A 242 11.76 -9.19 -9.40
CA ARG A 242 11.59 -8.14 -8.39
C ARG A 242 12.80 -7.21 -8.45
N GLY A 243 12.59 -5.93 -8.21
CA GLY A 243 13.68 -4.96 -8.20
C GLY A 243 13.20 -3.52 -8.08
N ASP A 244 14.11 -2.59 -8.24
CA ASP A 244 13.77 -1.17 -8.40
C ASP A 244 13.05 -0.90 -9.74
N ALA A 245 12.49 0.31 -9.85
CA ALA A 245 11.75 0.74 -11.03
C ALA A 245 12.57 0.65 -12.33
N ALA A 246 13.87 0.97 -12.28
CA ALA A 246 14.74 0.96 -13.45
C ALA A 246 14.99 -0.47 -13.95
N SER A 247 15.33 -1.39 -13.05
CA SER A 247 15.58 -2.80 -13.34
C SER A 247 14.34 -3.48 -13.91
N ILE A 248 13.16 -3.20 -13.32
CA ILE A 248 11.89 -3.75 -13.79
C ILE A 248 11.52 -3.17 -15.16
N ARG A 249 11.70 -1.87 -15.38
CA ARG A 249 11.46 -1.25 -16.69
C ARG A 249 12.33 -1.89 -17.78
N SER A 250 13.64 -1.95 -17.56
CA SER A 250 14.57 -2.55 -18.54
C SER A 250 14.25 -4.02 -18.84
N PHE A 251 13.83 -4.78 -17.83
CA PHE A 251 13.42 -6.17 -18.02
C PHE A 251 12.16 -6.30 -18.88
N ILE A 252 11.13 -5.48 -18.61
CA ILE A 252 9.88 -5.51 -19.37
C ILE A 252 10.11 -5.08 -20.82
N GLU A 253 10.89 -4.02 -21.04
CA GLU A 253 11.26 -3.55 -22.39
C GLU A 253 12.02 -4.62 -23.18
N ALA A 254 13.02 -5.26 -22.58
CA ALA A 254 13.77 -6.36 -23.22
C ALA A 254 12.86 -7.54 -23.58
N ARG A 255 11.88 -7.87 -22.71
CA ARG A 255 10.89 -8.90 -23.00
C ARG A 255 9.99 -8.54 -24.16
N GLN A 256 9.44 -7.32 -24.18
CA GLN A 256 8.58 -6.85 -25.26
C GLN A 256 9.32 -6.87 -26.61
N SER A 257 10.59 -6.44 -26.66
CA SER A 257 11.40 -6.55 -27.88
C SER A 257 11.59 -8.00 -28.34
N THR A 258 11.77 -8.94 -27.42
CA THR A 258 11.90 -10.37 -27.74
C THR A 258 10.61 -10.93 -28.36
N TYR A 259 9.45 -10.57 -27.82
CA TYR A 259 8.15 -10.97 -28.39
C TYR A 259 7.91 -10.40 -29.79
N ILE A 260 8.22 -9.11 -30.00
CA ILE A 260 8.07 -8.47 -31.32
C ILE A 260 8.97 -9.15 -32.37
N ASN A 261 10.21 -9.48 -32.00
CA ASN A 261 11.13 -10.16 -32.91
C ASN A 261 10.67 -11.59 -33.26
N GLN A 262 10.03 -12.31 -32.32
CA GLN A 262 9.47 -13.64 -32.57
C GLN A 262 8.23 -13.62 -33.48
N ILE A 263 7.42 -12.56 -33.45
CA ILE A 263 6.25 -12.43 -34.33
C ILE A 263 6.66 -12.06 -35.76
N ASN A 264 7.77 -11.32 -35.90
CA ASN A 264 8.27 -10.84 -37.19
C ASN A 264 9.26 -11.81 -37.87
N SER A 265 9.53 -12.97 -37.28
CA SER A 265 10.39 -14.04 -37.83
C SER A 265 9.56 -15.21 -38.32
#